data_AF-A0A955UCG0-F1
#
_entry.id   AF-A0A955UCG0-F1
#
_cell.length_a   1.000
_cell.length_b   1.000
_cell.length_c   1.000
_cell.angle_alpha   90.00
_cell.angle_beta   90.00
_cell.angle_gamma   90.00
#
_symmetry.space_group_name_H-M   'P 1'
#
loop_
_entity.id
_entity.type
_entity.pdbx_description
1 polymer ?
#
loop_
_entity_poly.entity_id
_entity_poly.type
_entity_poly.pdbx_seq_one_letter_code
_entity_poly.pdbx_strand_id
1 'polypeptide(L)'
;MTDSDREKLGKTWQVHQSSDWPDGLGSNEGQLMTLDTVIGGCLTYYFDEHHLDDPRTEILRDCLADLDAILPELSESTCEYFSRLRFLGMTLLQDFS
;
A
#
# COMPACT_ATOMS: atom_id res chain seq x y z
N MET A 1 12.09 -5.59 9.70
CA MET A 1 12.21 -6.08 8.31
C MET A 1 13.62 -6.56 8.01
N THR A 2 13.82 -7.68 7.30
CA THR A 2 15.16 -8.13 6.87
C THR A 2 15.68 -7.32 5.67
N ASP A 3 16.97 -7.40 5.34
CA ASP A 3 17.52 -6.77 4.12
C ASP A 3 16.84 -7.29 2.85
N SER A 4 16.52 -8.59 2.81
CA SER A 4 15.80 -9.21 1.71
C SER A 4 14.37 -8.66 1.57
N ASP A 5 13.70 -8.41 2.69
CA ASP A 5 12.35 -7.83 2.67
C ASP A 5 12.40 -6.36 2.21
N ARG A 6 13.43 -5.60 2.63
CA ARG A 6 13.66 -4.21 2.21
C ARG A 6 13.92 -4.09 0.71
N GLU A 7 14.76 -4.97 0.16
CA GLU A 7 15.00 -5.04 -1.29
C GLU A 7 13.71 -5.38 -2.05
N LYS A 8 12.94 -6.35 -1.54
CA LYS A 8 11.66 -6.73 -2.14
C LYS A 8 10.64 -5.59 -2.07
N LEU A 9 10.57 -4.86 -0.97
CA LEU A 9 9.73 -3.68 -0.79
C LEU A 9 10.07 -2.63 -1.86
N GLY A 10 11.36 -2.29 -2.03
CA GLY A 10 11.82 -1.34 -3.04
C GLY A 10 11.47 -1.74 -4.47
N LYS A 11 11.72 -3.00 -4.86
CA LYS A 11 11.36 -3.50 -6.19
C LYS A 11 9.85 -3.48 -6.42
N THR A 12 9.08 -3.89 -5.42
CA THR A 12 7.61 -3.90 -5.52
C THR A 12 7.05 -2.48 -5.60
N TRP A 13 7.68 -1.53 -4.90
CA TRP A 13 7.29 -0.13 -4.94
C TRP A 13 7.52 0.48 -6.33
N GLN A 14 8.67 0.22 -6.95
CA GLN A 14 8.94 0.65 -8.32
C GLN A 14 7.93 0.10 -9.33
N VAL A 15 7.56 -1.18 -9.20
CA VAL A 15 6.51 -1.78 -10.04
C VAL A 15 5.19 -1.05 -9.80
N HIS A 16 4.81 -0.82 -8.54
CA HIS A 16 3.56 -0.15 -8.22
C HIS A 16 3.48 1.27 -8.77
N GLN A 17 4.56 2.07 -8.66
CA GLN A 17 4.64 3.43 -9.19
C GLN A 17 4.57 3.51 -10.72
N SER A 18 4.94 2.43 -11.42
CA SER A 18 4.94 2.36 -12.89
C SER A 18 3.71 1.67 -13.47
N SER A 19 2.84 1.12 -12.61
CA SER A 19 1.57 0.52 -13.03
C SER A 19 0.54 1.59 -13.33
N ASP A 20 -0.25 1.36 -14.37
CA ASP A 20 -1.45 2.16 -14.62
C ASP A 20 -2.47 1.98 -13.50
N TRP A 21 -3.25 3.03 -13.26
CA TRP A 21 -4.40 2.96 -12.37
C TRP A 21 -5.42 1.95 -12.93
N PRO A 22 -5.92 1.01 -12.12
CA PRO A 22 -6.80 -0.04 -12.62
C PRO A 22 -8.18 0.50 -13.00
N ASP A 23 -8.70 0.07 -14.15
CA ASP A 23 -10.08 0.34 -14.57
C ASP A 23 -11.09 -0.51 -13.79
N GLY A 24 -12.38 -0.14 -13.84
CA GLY A 24 -13.47 -0.99 -13.36
C GLY A 24 -13.66 -1.01 -11.84
N LEU A 25 -13.25 0.06 -11.15
CA LEU A 25 -13.35 0.17 -9.68
C LEU A 25 -14.77 0.42 -9.16
N GLY A 26 -15.68 0.84 -10.03
CA GLY A 26 -17.09 1.04 -9.70
C GLY A 26 -17.29 2.02 -8.54
N SER A 27 -18.18 1.70 -7.61
CA SER A 27 -18.48 2.55 -6.45
C SER A 27 -17.33 2.69 -5.46
N ASN A 28 -16.34 1.80 -5.51
CA ASN A 28 -15.23 1.76 -4.55
C ASN A 28 -14.08 2.68 -4.97
N GLU A 29 -14.11 3.26 -6.18
CA GLU A 29 -13.03 4.07 -6.75
C GLU A 29 -12.55 5.19 -5.82
N GLY A 30 -13.48 5.97 -5.25
CA GLY A 30 -13.11 7.09 -4.38
C GLY A 30 -12.40 6.64 -3.09
N GLN A 31 -12.85 5.55 -2.49
CA GLN A 31 -12.21 4.98 -1.30
C GLN A 31 -10.83 4.39 -1.66
N LEU A 32 -10.74 3.63 -2.75
CA LEU A 32 -9.49 3.01 -3.19
C LEU A 32 -8.43 4.04 -3.59
N MET A 33 -8.82 5.14 -4.23
CA MET A 33 -7.93 6.28 -4.52
C MET A 33 -7.41 6.93 -3.23
N THR A 34 -8.26 7.04 -2.19
CA THR A 34 -7.85 7.56 -0.89
C THR A 34 -6.84 6.64 -0.22
N LEU A 35 -7.10 5.33 -0.21
CA LEU A 35 -6.19 4.32 0.34
C LEU A 35 -4.84 4.30 -0.38
N ASP A 36 -4.85 4.33 -1.71
CA ASP A 36 -3.63 4.40 -2.52
C ASP A 36 -2.79 5.65 -2.21
N THR A 37 -3.45 6.82 -2.16
CA THR A 37 -2.79 8.09 -1.87
C THR A 37 -2.12 8.08 -0.48
N VAL A 38 -2.83 7.60 0.53
CA VAL A 38 -2.33 7.61 1.91
C VAL A 38 -1.22 6.59 2.11
N ILE A 39 -1.39 5.36 1.64
CA ILE A 39 -0.38 4.31 1.75
C ILE A 39 0.86 4.67 0.90
N GLY A 40 0.67 5.17 -0.31
CA GLY A 40 1.72 5.67 -1.19
C GLY A 40 2.49 6.84 -0.59
N GLY A 41 1.80 7.74 0.12
CA GLY A 41 2.44 8.82 0.90
C GLY A 41 3.33 8.30 2.02
N CYS A 42 2.89 7.26 2.75
CA CYS A 42 3.71 6.61 3.78
C CYS A 42 4.96 5.94 3.20
N LEU A 43 4.82 5.25 2.06
CA LEU A 43 5.94 4.63 1.35
C LEU A 43 6.94 5.67 0.87
N THR A 44 6.45 6.74 0.23
CA THR A 44 7.30 7.85 -0.25
C THR A 44 8.10 8.46 0.90
N TYR A 45 7.42 8.79 2.00
CA TYR A 45 8.08 9.33 3.19
C TYR A 45 9.14 8.37 3.75
N TYR A 46 8.83 7.08 3.84
CA TYR A 46 9.80 6.08 4.32
C TYR A 46 11.01 5.93 3.41
N PHE A 47 10.84 5.97 2.08
CA PHE A 47 11.97 5.87 1.17
C PHE A 47 12.88 7.10 1.21
N ASP A 48 12.33 8.27 1.55
CA ASP A 48 13.09 9.52 1.70
C ASP A 48 13.78 9.62 3.07
N GLU A 49 13.05 9.34 4.16
CA GLU A 49 13.50 9.58 5.54
C GLU A 49 14.03 8.32 6.24
N HIS A 50 13.86 7.14 5.63
CA HIS A 50 14.20 5.83 6.22
C HIS A 50 13.53 5.55 7.58
N HIS A 51 12.41 6.23 7.85
CA HIS A 51 11.62 6.13 9.06
C HIS A 51 10.15 6.46 8.77
N LEU A 52 9.25 6.03 9.66
CA LEU A 52 7.83 6.39 9.66
C LEU A 52 7.46 6.76 11.09
N ASP A 53 6.89 7.96 11.29
CA ASP A 53 6.48 8.42 12.62
C ASP A 53 5.23 7.70 13.13
N ASP A 54 4.95 7.83 14.44
CA ASP A 54 3.82 7.17 15.07
C ASP A 54 2.47 7.51 14.41
N PRO A 55 2.15 8.80 14.10
CA PRO A 55 0.90 9.14 13.42
C PRO A 55 0.75 8.47 12.05
N ARG A 56 1.81 8.45 11.22
CA ARG A 56 1.77 7.77 9.91
C ARG A 56 1.66 6.27 10.05
N THR A 57 2.26 5.69 11.09
CA THR A 57 2.17 4.26 11.39
C THR A 57 0.74 3.88 11.77
N GLU A 58 0.05 4.68 12.60
CA GLU A 58 -1.36 4.48 12.94
C GLU A 58 -2.27 4.60 11.71
N ILE A 59 -2.11 5.67 10.93
CA ILE A 59 -2.87 5.87 9.69
C ILE A 59 -2.67 4.71 8.71
N LEU A 60 -1.43 4.22 8.56
CA LEU A 60 -1.12 3.09 7.70
C LEU A 60 -1.83 1.80 8.16
N ARG A 61 -1.93 1.55 9.48
CA ARG A 61 -2.66 0.41 10.03
C ARG A 61 -4.16 0.52 9.71
N ASP A 62 -4.75 1.70 9.90
CA ASP A 62 -6.17 1.92 9.61
C ASP A 62 -6.48 1.74 8.13
N CYS A 63 -5.66 2.32 7.24
CA CYS A 63 -5.82 2.14 5.78
C CYS A 63 -5.65 0.69 5.34
N LEU A 64 -4.76 -0.09 5.96
CA LEU A 64 -4.61 -1.51 5.64
C LEU A 64 -5.82 -2.33 6.11
N ALA A 65 -6.41 -1.99 7.25
CA ALA A 65 -7.64 -2.64 7.72
C ALA A 65 -8.81 -2.38 6.76
N ASP A 66 -8.96 -1.13 6.30
CA ASP A 66 -9.96 -0.76 5.30
C ASP A 66 -9.71 -1.47 3.96
N LEU A 67 -8.46 -1.52 3.50
CA LEU A 67 -8.08 -2.19 2.26
C LEU A 67 -8.38 -3.69 2.32
N ASP A 68 -8.10 -4.33 3.46
CA ASP A 68 -8.37 -5.76 3.69
C ASP A 68 -9.86 -6.08 3.65
N ALA A 69 -10.72 -5.15 4.07
CA ALA A 69 -12.17 -5.31 4.00
C ALA A 69 -12.71 -5.25 2.57
N ILE A 70 -12.13 -4.40 1.72
CA ILE A 70 -12.60 -4.17 0.33
C ILE A 70 -12.02 -5.20 -0.65
N LEU A 71 -10.78 -5.65 -0.44
CA LEU A 71 -10.06 -6.54 -1.35
C LEU A 71 -10.87 -7.76 -1.84
N PRO A 72 -11.62 -8.49 -0.99
CA PRO A 72 -12.43 -9.64 -1.42
C PRO A 72 -13.57 -9.29 -2.40
N GLU A 73 -13.97 -8.03 -2.47
CA GLU A 73 -15.06 -7.54 -3.32
C GLU A 73 -14.57 -7.09 -4.71
N LEU A 74 -13.25 -6.98 -4.88
CA LEU A 74 -12.64 -6.50 -6.11
C LEU A 74 -12.61 -7.58 -7.20
N SER A 75 -12.76 -7.15 -8.45
CA SER A 75 -12.53 -8.01 -9.61
C SER A 75 -11.06 -8.48 -9.66
N GLU A 76 -10.79 -9.60 -10.34
CA GLU A 76 -9.44 -10.14 -10.48
C GLU A 76 -8.45 -9.12 -11.04
N SER A 77 -8.85 -8.36 -12.07
CA SER A 77 -8.03 -7.31 -12.69
C SER A 77 -7.68 -6.15 -11.75
N THR A 78 -8.61 -5.76 -10.88
CA THR A 78 -8.38 -4.70 -9.88
C THR A 78 -7.61 -5.23 -8.66
N CYS A 79 -7.83 -6.50 -8.30
CA CYS A 79 -7.28 -7.12 -7.12
C CYS A 79 -5.75 -7.20 -7.15
N GLU A 80 -5.14 -7.38 -8.32
CA GLU A 80 -3.67 -7.41 -8.44
C GLU A 80 -3.02 -6.10 -7.98
N TYR A 81 -3.55 -4.95 -8.41
CA TYR A 81 -3.02 -3.65 -8.05
C TYR A 81 -3.09 -3.41 -6.54
N PHE A 82 -4.25 -3.66 -5.94
CA PHE A 82 -4.49 -3.42 -4.52
C PHE A 82 -3.88 -4.48 -3.61
N SER A 83 -3.71 -5.72 -4.08
CA SER A 83 -2.93 -6.74 -3.36
C SER A 83 -1.45 -6.34 -3.27
N ARG A 84 -0.92 -5.72 -4.33
CA ARG A 84 0.44 -5.15 -4.31
C ARG A 84 0.55 -3.99 -3.33
N LEU A 85 -0.43 -3.08 -3.31
CA LEU A 85 -0.50 -1.97 -2.34
C LEU A 85 -0.53 -2.49 -0.90
N ARG A 86 -1.37 -3.50 -0.63
CA ARG A 86 -1.46 -4.17 0.67
C ARG A 86 -0.13 -4.78 1.09
N PHE A 87 0.53 -5.51 0.19
CA PHE A 87 1.85 -6.09 0.46
C PHE A 87 2.85 -5.01 0.87
N LEU A 88 2.90 -3.88 0.13
CA LEU A 88 3.81 -2.79 0.43
C LEU A 88 3.58 -2.20 1.83
N GLY A 89 2.32 -1.88 2.16
CA GLY A 89 1.98 -1.34 3.48
C GLY A 89 2.27 -2.31 4.62
N MET A 90 1.91 -3.59 4.45
CA MET A 90 2.18 -4.62 5.46
C MET A 90 3.68 -4.84 5.70
N THR A 91 4.47 -4.91 4.62
CA THR A 91 5.92 -5.09 4.73
C THR A 91 6.57 -3.87 5.39
N LEU A 92 6.11 -2.66 5.07
CA LEU A 92 6.57 -1.44 5.74
C LEU A 92 6.29 -1.47 7.26
N LEU A 93 5.09 -1.90 7.68
CA LEU A 93 4.74 -1.97 9.10
C LEU A 93 5.58 -2.97 9.92
N GLN A 94 6.25 -3.94 9.29
CA GLN A 94 7.13 -4.88 10.01
C GLN A 94 8.32 -4.21 10.69
N ASP A 95 8.68 -2.97 10.30
CA ASP A 95 9.70 -2.17 10.98
C ASP A 95 9.16 -1.43 12.22
N PHE A 96 7.84 -1.42 12.42
CA PHE A 96 7.14 -0.62 13.43
C PHE A 96 6.13 -1.46 14.24
N SER A 97 6.35 -2.78 14.29
CA SER A 97 5.54 -3.78 15.01
C SER A 97 6.09 -4.11 16.39
#